data_AF-A0AAJ5WI66-F1
#
_entry.id   AF-A0AAJ5WI66-F1
#
_cell.length_a   1.000
_cell.length_b   1.000
_cell.length_c   1.000
_cell.angle_alpha   90.00
_cell.angle_beta   90.00
_cell.angle_gamma   90.00
#
_symmetry.space_group_name_H-M   'P 1'
#
loop_
_entity.id
_entity.type
_entity.pdbx_description
1 polymer ?
#
loop_
_entity_poly.entity_id
_entity_poly.type
_entity_poly.pdbx_seq_one_letter_code
_entity_poly.pdbx_strand_id
1 'polypeptide(L)'
;MFRSLSPAIMAAALIALAGCQSRPAAEADKQALKTFVSDMQQVLKLGIATADTGKQVGVVMLDVKLDQHSAPISCKASKAPMKYEMMLPAEQVRSDFKALASMVEAQCWKTIYPVSPESLREKDGTVEVRAPLFVVLPAAAQTLDTPRGQANAQREFFWQHLFRDQPVDSIGRASLYYEANAQGKVQGCLVQIYPHPNRPDDFRLDGKLQAEVNSRCMALDLSTLPGFSADEHGQAKGYSELEYAPWKVGRL
;
A
#
# COMPACT_ATOMS: atom_id res chain seq x y z
N MET A 1 -73.14 55.08 19.55
CA MET A 1 -73.20 54.05 18.48
C MET A 1 -71.77 53.72 18.06
N PHE A 2 -71.54 52.49 17.56
CA PHE A 2 -70.27 51.73 17.41
C PHE A 2 -69.89 50.93 18.69
N ARG A 3 -70.41 49.71 18.87
CA ARG A 3 -70.10 48.36 18.29
C ARG A 3 -68.89 47.66 18.94
N SER A 4 -69.21 46.49 19.51
CA SER A 4 -68.39 45.47 20.17
C SER A 4 -67.22 44.93 19.34
N LEU A 5 -66.20 44.37 20.03
CA LEU A 5 -65.79 42.94 20.01
C LEU A 5 -64.44 42.72 20.73
N SER A 6 -64.41 41.85 21.75
CA SER A 6 -63.21 41.10 22.16
C SER A 6 -63.10 39.83 21.30
N PRO A 7 -61.91 39.24 21.08
CA PRO A 7 -61.46 38.14 21.95
C PRO A 7 -59.94 37.96 22.12
N ALA A 8 -59.58 37.11 23.09
CA ALA A 8 -58.25 36.63 23.45
C ALA A 8 -57.61 35.71 22.39
N ILE A 9 -56.28 35.72 22.27
CA ILE A 9 -55.49 34.64 21.65
C ILE A 9 -54.23 34.36 22.48
N MET A 10 -54.09 33.08 22.85
CA MET A 10 -53.00 32.46 23.62
C MET A 10 -51.65 32.55 22.91
N ALA A 11 -50.59 32.85 23.65
CA ALA A 11 -49.21 32.61 23.21
C ALA A 11 -48.84 31.15 23.52
N ALA A 12 -48.87 30.28 22.50
CA ALA A 12 -48.32 28.94 22.58
C ALA A 12 -46.80 29.00 22.38
N ALA A 13 -46.04 28.51 23.37
CA ALA A 13 -44.60 28.33 23.28
C ALA A 13 -44.28 27.18 22.31
N LEU A 14 -43.60 27.49 21.20
CA LEU A 14 -43.01 26.50 20.31
C LEU A 14 -41.67 26.05 20.88
N ILE A 15 -41.67 24.88 21.52
CA ILE A 15 -40.45 24.14 21.85
C ILE A 15 -39.92 23.54 20.53
N ALA A 16 -38.95 24.21 19.91
CA ALA A 16 -38.19 23.62 18.81
C ALA A 16 -37.25 22.56 19.39
N LEU A 17 -37.64 21.29 19.29
CA LEU A 17 -36.77 20.14 19.50
C LEU A 17 -35.67 20.16 18.42
N ALA A 18 -34.48 20.64 18.77
CA ALA A 18 -33.27 20.40 18.02
C ALA A 18 -32.90 18.91 18.15
N GLY A 19 -33.50 18.08 17.31
CA GLY A 19 -33.09 16.69 17.15
C GLY A 19 -31.68 16.64 16.56
N CYS A 20 -30.75 16.03 17.29
CA CYS A 20 -29.44 15.66 16.78
C CYS A 20 -29.60 14.77 15.54
N GLN A 21 -29.39 15.34 14.35
CA GLN A 21 -29.25 14.56 13.12
C GLN A 21 -27.88 13.90 13.10
N SER A 22 -27.74 12.76 13.78
CA SER A 22 -26.76 11.76 13.36
C SER A 22 -27.23 11.24 12.01
N ARG A 23 -26.67 11.77 10.91
CA ARG A 23 -26.96 11.27 9.56
C ARG A 23 -26.67 9.77 9.51
N PRO A 24 -27.65 8.92 9.16
CA PRO A 24 -27.36 7.54 8.80
C PRO A 24 -26.42 7.58 7.58
N ALA A 25 -25.30 6.86 7.62
CA ALA A 25 -24.44 6.72 6.45
C ALA A 25 -25.29 6.23 5.27
N ALA A 26 -25.25 6.95 4.15
CA ALA A 26 -26.05 6.60 2.99
C ALA A 26 -25.63 5.21 2.48
N GLU A 27 -26.54 4.47 1.87
CA GLU A 27 -26.22 3.12 1.36
C GLU A 27 -25.07 3.15 0.33
N ALA A 28 -24.94 4.27 -0.40
CA ALA A 28 -23.82 4.55 -1.28
C ALA A 28 -22.47 4.61 -0.54
N ASP A 29 -22.44 5.17 0.67
CA ASP A 29 -21.22 5.27 1.48
C ASP A 29 -20.78 3.91 2.03
N LYS A 30 -21.74 3.04 2.36
CA LYS A 30 -21.43 1.66 2.78
C LYS A 30 -20.84 0.84 1.64
N GLN A 31 -21.38 0.96 0.44
CA GLN A 31 -20.86 0.27 -0.73
C GLN A 31 -19.48 0.82 -1.13
N ALA A 32 -19.31 2.15 -1.11
CA ALA A 32 -18.01 2.78 -1.36
C ALA A 32 -16.96 2.31 -0.35
N LEU A 33 -17.30 2.28 0.95
CA LEU A 33 -16.42 1.76 1.99
C LEU A 33 -16.04 0.30 1.74
N LYS A 34 -17.01 -0.56 1.42
CA LYS A 34 -16.77 -1.98 1.17
C LYS A 34 -15.82 -2.19 -0.02
N THR A 35 -16.04 -1.49 -1.13
CA THR A 35 -15.16 -1.56 -2.30
C THR A 35 -13.76 -1.05 -1.93
N PHE A 36 -13.67 0.11 -1.29
CA PHE A 36 -12.40 0.70 -0.90
C PHE A 36 -11.59 -0.21 0.04
N VAL A 37 -12.22 -0.78 1.07
CA VAL A 37 -11.57 -1.74 1.98
C VAL A 37 -11.09 -2.98 1.22
N SER A 38 -11.89 -3.51 0.29
CA SER A 38 -11.51 -4.66 -0.53
C SER A 38 -10.27 -4.37 -1.38
N ASP A 39 -10.25 -3.21 -2.05
CA ASP A 39 -9.14 -2.79 -2.90
C ASP A 39 -7.87 -2.55 -2.06
N MET A 40 -8.00 -1.89 -0.90
CA MET A 40 -6.90 -1.72 0.05
C MET A 40 -6.31 -3.06 0.51
N GLN A 41 -7.16 -4.03 0.86
CA GLN A 41 -6.72 -5.36 1.26
C GLN A 41 -6.02 -6.09 0.10
N GLN A 42 -6.51 -5.94 -1.12
CA GLN A 42 -5.93 -6.57 -2.30
C GLN A 42 -4.52 -6.03 -2.59
N VAL A 43 -4.34 -4.71 -2.59
CA VAL A 43 -3.03 -4.10 -2.85
C VAL A 43 -2.03 -4.42 -1.73
N LEU A 44 -2.48 -4.44 -0.48
CA LEU A 44 -1.62 -4.80 0.65
C LEU A 44 -1.22 -6.28 0.61
N LYS A 45 -2.15 -7.20 0.28
CA LYS A 45 -1.84 -8.62 0.08
C LYS A 45 -0.82 -8.82 -1.04
N LEU A 46 -0.97 -8.08 -2.14
CA LEU A 46 -0.01 -8.12 -3.25
C LEU A 46 1.37 -7.62 -2.79
N GLY A 47 1.44 -6.50 -2.07
CA GLY A 47 2.69 -5.98 -1.51
C GLY A 47 3.38 -6.97 -0.56
N ILE A 48 2.61 -7.59 0.34
CA ILE A 48 3.10 -8.67 1.22
C ILE A 48 3.61 -9.86 0.39
N ALA A 49 2.89 -10.24 -0.67
CA ALA A 49 3.26 -11.35 -1.54
C ALA A 49 4.54 -11.09 -2.36
N THR A 50 4.86 -9.84 -2.69
CA THR A 50 6.01 -9.43 -3.51
C THR A 50 7.19 -8.92 -2.68
N ALA A 51 7.05 -8.88 -1.36
CA ALA A 51 8.11 -8.53 -0.43
C ALA A 51 8.86 -9.77 0.07
N ASP A 52 10.15 -9.61 0.33
CA ASP A 52 10.99 -10.64 0.95
C ASP A 52 10.76 -10.65 2.48
N THR A 53 9.70 -11.33 2.91
CA THR A 53 9.21 -11.33 4.31
C THR A 53 9.22 -12.71 4.96
N GLY A 54 9.72 -13.73 4.24
CA GLY A 54 9.72 -15.12 4.65
C GLY A 54 8.31 -15.72 4.81
N LYS A 55 8.22 -16.83 5.54
CA LYS A 55 6.95 -17.50 5.85
C LYS A 55 6.10 -16.63 6.77
N GLN A 56 4.87 -16.32 6.36
CA GLN A 56 3.92 -15.61 7.20
C GLN A 56 2.52 -16.23 7.10
N VAL A 57 1.99 -16.71 8.22
CA VAL A 57 0.63 -17.28 8.28
C VAL A 57 -0.11 -16.74 9.50
N GLY A 58 -1.23 -16.07 9.27
CA GLY A 58 -2.09 -15.60 10.36
C GLY A 58 -3.07 -14.54 9.90
N VAL A 59 -3.79 -13.96 10.86
CA VAL A 59 -4.72 -12.87 10.61
C VAL A 59 -4.54 -11.79 11.68
N VAL A 60 -4.56 -10.53 11.25
CA VAL A 60 -4.52 -9.38 12.14
C VAL A 60 -5.73 -8.49 11.88
N MET A 61 -6.19 -7.75 12.88
CA MET A 61 -6.99 -6.56 12.61
C MET A 61 -6.03 -5.42 12.32
N LEU A 62 -6.11 -4.88 11.11
CA LEU A 62 -5.29 -3.75 10.70
C LEU A 62 -6.13 -2.47 10.75
N ASP A 63 -5.65 -1.52 11.54
CA ASP A 63 -6.13 -0.14 11.58
C ASP A 63 -5.17 0.71 10.73
N VAL A 64 -5.70 1.30 9.66
CA VAL A 64 -4.97 2.19 8.74
C VAL A 64 -5.61 3.57 8.78
N LYS A 65 -4.79 4.61 8.95
CA LYS A 65 -5.19 5.99 8.72
C LYS A 65 -4.44 6.54 7.53
N LEU A 66 -5.18 7.09 6.59
CA LEU A 66 -4.66 7.71 5.36
C LEU A 66 -4.88 9.22 5.40
N ASP A 67 -3.95 9.98 4.83
CA ASP A 67 -4.13 11.41 4.60
C ASP A 67 -5.00 11.71 3.36
N GLN A 68 -5.16 12.99 3.03
CA GLN A 68 -5.92 13.47 1.87
C GLN A 68 -5.40 12.95 0.51
N HIS A 69 -4.13 12.53 0.44
CA HIS A 69 -3.48 11.95 -0.74
C HIS A 69 -3.45 10.41 -0.68
N SER A 70 -4.18 9.83 0.27
CA SER A 70 -4.22 8.39 0.55
C SER A 70 -2.83 7.81 0.89
N ALA A 71 -1.92 8.64 1.41
CA ALA A 71 -0.66 8.18 1.98
C ALA A 71 -0.91 7.67 3.40
N PRO A 72 -0.30 6.54 3.80
CA PRO A 72 -0.42 6.06 5.17
C PRO A 72 0.23 7.04 6.14
N ILE A 73 -0.50 7.40 7.19
CA ILE A 73 -0.06 8.21 8.34
C ILE A 73 -0.21 7.46 9.66
N SER A 74 -0.91 6.32 9.67
CA SER A 74 -0.89 5.35 10.77
C SER A 74 -1.14 3.94 10.22
N CYS A 75 -0.37 2.98 10.72
CA CYS A 75 -0.55 1.55 10.48
C CYS A 75 -0.39 0.82 11.82
N LYS A 76 -1.46 0.15 12.29
CA LYS A 76 -1.43 -0.60 13.54
C LYS A 76 -2.12 -1.95 13.40
N ALA A 77 -1.38 -3.01 13.68
CA ALA A 77 -1.90 -4.37 13.69
C ALA A 77 -2.22 -4.80 15.13
N SER A 78 -3.42 -5.33 15.34
CA SER A 78 -3.88 -5.90 16.59
C SER A 78 -4.33 -7.35 16.39
N LYS A 79 -4.44 -8.11 17.48
CA LYS A 79 -4.90 -9.51 17.42
C LYS A 79 -6.30 -9.57 16.81
N ALA A 80 -6.49 -10.51 15.89
CA ALA A 80 -7.80 -10.72 15.30
C ALA A 80 -8.76 -11.41 16.29
N PRO A 81 -10.06 -11.06 16.24
CA PRO A 81 -11.10 -11.86 16.87
C PRO A 81 -11.02 -13.34 16.47
N MET A 82 -11.27 -14.25 17.41
CA MET A 82 -11.17 -15.71 17.21
C MET A 82 -11.94 -16.21 15.98
N LYS A 83 -13.07 -15.59 15.64
CA LYS A 83 -13.86 -15.92 14.44
C LYS A 83 -13.06 -15.87 13.14
N TYR A 84 -12.06 -14.99 13.03
CA TYR A 84 -11.20 -14.91 11.86
C TYR A 84 -10.05 -15.91 11.93
N GLU A 85 -9.51 -16.16 13.13
CA GLU A 85 -8.48 -17.19 13.32
C GLU A 85 -8.96 -18.59 12.93
N MET A 86 -10.26 -18.88 13.17
CA MET A 86 -10.91 -20.13 12.78
C MET A 86 -11.16 -20.27 11.27
N MET A 87 -11.02 -19.19 10.48
CA MET A 87 -11.15 -19.24 9.01
C MET A 87 -9.85 -19.62 8.30
N LEU A 88 -8.73 -19.58 9.01
CA LEU A 88 -7.43 -19.97 8.47
C LEU A 88 -7.29 -21.51 8.45
N PRO A 89 -6.60 -22.09 7.45
CA PRO A 89 -6.40 -23.54 7.37
C PRO A 89 -5.80 -24.12 8.66
N ALA A 90 -6.33 -25.27 9.10
CA ALA A 90 -5.96 -25.89 10.37
C ALA A 90 -4.56 -26.50 10.33
N GLU A 91 -4.11 -26.91 9.15
CA GLU A 91 -2.84 -27.62 8.93
C GLU A 91 -1.64 -26.67 8.95
N GLN A 92 -1.86 -25.36 8.93
CA GLN A 92 -0.79 -24.38 8.85
C GLN A 92 -0.37 -23.87 10.23
N VAL A 93 0.92 -24.04 10.53
CA VAL A 93 1.56 -23.42 11.69
C VAL A 93 1.54 -21.90 11.54
N ARG A 94 0.88 -21.23 12.50
CA ARG A 94 0.75 -19.77 12.58
C ARG A 94 2.09 -19.13 12.91
N SER A 95 2.31 -17.94 12.34
CA SER A 95 3.39 -17.06 12.77
C SER A 95 3.15 -16.57 14.19
N ASP A 96 4.24 -16.23 14.89
CA ASP A 96 4.13 -15.41 16.09
C ASP A 96 3.43 -14.08 15.76
N PHE A 97 2.52 -13.65 16.64
CA PHE A 97 1.72 -12.44 16.42
C PHE A 97 2.59 -11.18 16.27
N LYS A 98 3.66 -11.04 17.07
CA LYS A 98 4.51 -9.84 17.03
C LYS A 98 5.28 -9.77 15.71
N ALA A 99 5.80 -10.91 15.25
CA ALA A 99 6.47 -11.00 13.95
C ALA A 99 5.49 -10.68 12.79
N LEU A 100 4.29 -11.26 12.82
CA LEU A 100 3.26 -11.01 11.81
C LEU A 100 2.81 -9.55 11.80
N ALA A 101 2.51 -8.98 12.97
CA ALA A 101 2.10 -7.58 13.12
C ALA A 101 3.17 -6.62 12.58
N SER A 102 4.44 -6.82 12.97
CA SER A 102 5.55 -5.99 12.50
C SER A 102 5.71 -6.04 10.98
N MET A 103 5.57 -7.22 10.38
CA MET A 103 5.64 -7.37 8.93
C MET A 103 4.47 -6.66 8.24
N VAL A 104 3.23 -6.87 8.71
CA VAL A 104 2.04 -6.23 8.14
C VAL A 104 2.12 -4.71 8.26
N GLU A 105 2.55 -4.19 9.40
CA GLU A 105 2.74 -2.74 9.59
C GLU A 105 3.80 -2.18 8.65
N ALA A 106 4.94 -2.85 8.50
CA ALA A 106 5.98 -2.44 7.56
C ALA A 106 5.47 -2.41 6.10
N GLN A 107 4.67 -3.39 5.70
CA GLN A 107 4.07 -3.42 4.36
C GLN A 107 2.95 -2.37 4.20
N CYS A 108 2.15 -2.12 5.23
CA CYS A 108 1.15 -1.06 5.25
C CYS A 108 1.78 0.30 4.96
N TRP A 109 2.89 0.63 5.64
CA TRP A 109 3.62 1.88 5.40
C TRP A 109 4.19 2.00 4.00
N LYS A 110 4.55 0.89 3.36
CA LYS A 110 5.12 0.84 2.01
C LYS A 110 4.07 0.67 0.91
N THR A 111 2.78 0.54 1.23
CA THR A 111 1.74 0.25 0.22
C THR A 111 1.32 1.51 -0.53
N ILE A 112 1.08 1.39 -1.84
CA ILE A 112 0.41 2.42 -2.65
C ILE A 112 -1.08 2.09 -2.68
N TYR A 113 -1.83 2.76 -1.81
CA TYR A 113 -3.28 2.59 -1.73
C TYR A 113 -4.00 3.29 -2.88
N PRO A 114 -5.18 2.79 -3.32
CA PRO A 114 -6.04 3.51 -4.25
C PRO A 114 -6.47 4.85 -3.65
N VAL A 115 -6.94 5.76 -4.51
CA VAL A 115 -7.46 7.06 -4.05
C VAL A 115 -8.68 6.84 -3.16
N SER A 116 -8.64 7.41 -1.96
CA SER A 116 -9.73 7.37 -1.02
C SER A 116 -10.93 8.15 -1.56
N PRO A 117 -12.13 7.54 -1.66
CA PRO A 117 -13.35 8.23 -2.07
C PRO A 117 -13.64 9.44 -1.19
N GLU A 118 -14.05 10.55 -1.78
CA GLU A 118 -14.34 11.79 -1.04
C GLU A 118 -15.43 11.60 0.02
N SER A 119 -16.42 10.74 -0.25
CA SER A 119 -17.50 10.45 0.69
C SER A 119 -17.05 9.71 1.95
N LEU A 120 -15.87 9.10 1.95
CA LEU A 120 -15.28 8.41 3.10
C LEU A 120 -14.32 9.31 3.89
N ARG A 121 -14.04 10.52 3.40
CA ARG A 121 -13.11 11.45 4.06
C ARG A 121 -13.78 12.16 5.22
N GLU A 122 -13.07 12.19 6.32
CA GLU A 122 -13.39 13.03 7.47
C GLU A 122 -13.14 14.52 7.15
N LYS A 123 -13.57 15.41 8.04
CA LYS A 123 -13.43 16.87 7.84
C LYS A 123 -11.98 17.35 7.69
N ASP A 124 -11.03 16.61 8.28
CA ASP A 124 -9.59 16.87 8.17
C ASP A 124 -8.97 16.26 6.90
N GLY A 125 -9.79 15.66 6.03
CA GLY A 125 -9.38 15.02 4.79
C GLY A 125 -8.87 13.59 4.97
N THR A 126 -8.84 13.05 6.18
CA THR A 126 -8.31 11.71 6.46
C THR A 126 -9.36 10.62 6.26
N VAL A 127 -8.89 9.37 6.08
CA VAL A 127 -9.76 8.17 6.07
C VAL A 127 -9.21 7.15 7.05
N GLU A 128 -10.08 6.57 7.87
CA GLU A 128 -9.75 5.50 8.80
C GLU A 128 -10.41 4.19 8.38
N VAL A 129 -9.61 3.13 8.25
CA VAL A 129 -10.07 1.80 7.86
C VAL A 129 -9.60 0.79 8.89
N ARG A 130 -10.55 0.02 9.44
CA ARG A 130 -10.28 -1.13 10.31
C ARG A 130 -10.81 -2.40 9.67
N ALA A 131 -9.92 -3.30 9.27
CA ALA A 131 -10.31 -4.52 8.57
C ALA A 131 -9.41 -5.72 8.93
N PRO A 132 -9.94 -6.96 8.90
CA PRO A 132 -9.12 -8.15 9.07
C PRO A 132 -8.22 -8.35 7.85
N LEU A 133 -6.93 -8.61 8.06
CA LEU A 133 -5.98 -8.95 7.00
C LEU A 133 -5.49 -10.38 7.20
N PHE A 134 -5.92 -11.26 6.31
CA PHE A 134 -5.45 -12.64 6.24
C PHE A 134 -4.16 -12.70 5.43
N VAL A 135 -3.11 -13.26 6.04
CA VAL A 135 -1.81 -13.49 5.41
C VAL A 135 -1.57 -14.99 5.38
N VAL A 136 -1.41 -15.53 4.18
CA VAL A 136 -1.11 -16.95 3.96
C VAL A 136 -0.01 -17.04 2.92
N LEU A 137 1.23 -16.93 3.38
CA LEU A 137 2.44 -17.06 2.57
C LEU A 137 3.16 -18.36 2.96
N PRO A 138 3.03 -19.42 2.15
CA PRO A 138 3.73 -20.67 2.43
C PRO A 138 5.24 -20.47 2.31
N ALA A 139 6.00 -21.04 3.25
CA ALA A 139 7.47 -20.94 3.29
C ALA A 139 8.11 -21.32 1.96
N ALA A 140 7.61 -22.41 1.35
CA ALA A 140 8.13 -22.91 0.08
C ALA A 140 8.11 -21.85 -1.03
N ALA A 141 7.15 -20.93 -1.05
CA ALA A 141 7.05 -19.89 -2.07
C ALA A 141 7.90 -18.64 -1.79
N GLN A 142 8.56 -18.58 -0.64
CA GLN A 142 9.31 -17.41 -0.17
C GLN A 142 10.81 -17.69 0.04
N THR A 143 11.27 -18.92 -0.20
CA THR A 143 12.70 -19.25 -0.15
C THR A 143 13.42 -18.71 -1.38
N LEU A 144 14.68 -18.28 -1.22
CA LEU A 144 15.52 -17.75 -2.30
C LEU A 144 15.74 -18.78 -3.43
N ASP A 145 15.64 -20.07 -3.13
CA ASP A 145 15.78 -21.16 -4.11
C ASP A 145 14.58 -21.28 -5.06
N THR A 146 13.53 -20.48 -4.87
CA THR A 146 12.40 -20.41 -5.79
C THR A 146 12.46 -19.16 -6.68
N PRO A 147 11.93 -19.24 -7.92
CA PRO A 147 11.85 -18.08 -8.80
C PRO A 147 11.17 -16.86 -8.16
N ARG A 148 10.17 -17.10 -7.31
CA ARG A 148 9.45 -16.04 -6.59
C ARG A 148 10.30 -15.40 -5.51
N GLY A 149 10.94 -16.19 -4.65
CA GLY A 149 11.80 -15.66 -3.59
C GLY A 149 12.97 -14.88 -4.17
N GLN A 150 13.62 -15.41 -5.21
CA GLN A 150 14.67 -14.70 -5.95
C GLN A 150 14.15 -13.37 -6.54
N ALA A 151 13.01 -13.38 -7.24
CA ALA A 151 12.43 -12.16 -7.82
C ALA A 151 12.08 -11.11 -6.76
N ASN A 152 11.60 -11.52 -5.58
CA ASN A 152 11.30 -10.62 -4.47
C ASN A 152 12.57 -10.00 -3.88
N ALA A 153 13.61 -10.82 -3.65
CA ALA A 153 14.90 -10.35 -3.15
C ALA A 153 15.61 -9.41 -4.15
N GLN A 154 15.54 -9.71 -5.45
CA GLN A 154 16.03 -8.82 -6.50
C GLN A 154 15.25 -7.51 -6.57
N ARG A 155 13.91 -7.55 -6.44
CA ARG A 155 13.07 -6.34 -6.39
C ARG A 155 13.48 -5.43 -5.22
N GLU A 156 13.66 -6.00 -4.03
CA GLU A 156 14.12 -5.24 -2.87
C GLU A 156 15.52 -4.67 -3.09
N PHE A 157 16.46 -5.47 -3.62
CA PHE A 157 17.80 -5.00 -3.97
C PHE A 157 17.74 -3.77 -4.88
N PHE A 158 17.02 -3.84 -6.00
CA PHE A 158 16.93 -2.73 -6.92
C PHE A 158 16.20 -1.52 -6.31
N TRP A 159 15.14 -1.74 -5.55
CA TRP A 159 14.44 -0.64 -4.87
C TRP A 159 15.37 0.10 -3.90
N GLN A 160 16.14 -0.64 -3.10
CA GLN A 160 17.09 -0.10 -2.13
C GLN A 160 18.17 0.76 -2.79
N HIS A 161 18.71 0.33 -3.93
CA HIS A 161 19.81 1.05 -4.58
C HIS A 161 19.35 2.16 -5.52
N LEU A 162 18.16 2.03 -6.13
CA LEU A 162 17.67 2.97 -7.11
C LEU A 162 16.78 4.06 -6.51
N PHE A 163 15.88 3.73 -5.58
CA PHE A 163 14.81 4.63 -5.14
C PHE A 163 14.87 5.06 -3.68
N ARG A 164 15.46 4.26 -2.77
CA ARG A 164 15.44 4.51 -1.32
C ARG A 164 15.73 5.97 -0.94
N ASP A 165 16.80 6.53 -1.50
CA ASP A 165 17.28 7.88 -1.19
C ASP A 165 16.94 8.91 -2.30
N GLN A 166 15.98 8.58 -3.17
CA GLN A 166 15.52 9.50 -4.20
C GLN A 166 14.44 10.43 -3.65
N PRO A 167 14.55 11.74 -3.85
CA PRO A 167 13.39 12.60 -3.71
C PRO A 167 12.41 12.27 -4.84
N VAL A 168 11.25 11.74 -4.49
CA VAL A 168 10.15 11.54 -5.44
C VAL A 168 8.93 12.32 -4.97
N ASP A 169 8.32 13.03 -5.90
CA ASP A 169 7.10 13.83 -5.67
C ASP A 169 5.91 13.30 -6.52
N SER A 170 6.12 12.16 -7.17
CA SER A 170 5.20 11.46 -8.09
C SER A 170 4.97 10.03 -7.58
N ILE A 171 3.84 9.44 -7.94
CA ILE A 171 3.52 8.03 -7.66
C ILE A 171 3.56 7.26 -8.98
N GLY A 172 4.37 6.20 -9.03
CA GLY A 172 4.54 5.46 -10.27
C GLY A 172 5.16 4.09 -10.09
N ARG A 173 5.41 3.48 -11.24
CA ARG A 173 6.21 2.26 -11.39
C ARG A 173 7.46 2.56 -12.21
N ALA A 174 8.45 1.71 -12.05
CA ALA A 174 9.64 1.70 -12.88
C ALA A 174 9.93 0.28 -13.38
N SER A 175 10.02 0.14 -14.69
CA SER A 175 10.57 -1.05 -15.32
C SER A 175 12.08 -0.89 -15.40
N LEU A 176 12.80 -1.96 -15.07
CA LEU A 176 14.24 -2.04 -15.09
C LEU A 176 14.65 -3.17 -16.00
N TYR A 177 15.47 -2.89 -17.01
CA TYR A 177 16.18 -3.90 -17.79
C TYR A 177 17.68 -3.68 -17.63
N TYR A 178 18.43 -4.75 -17.38
CA TYR A 178 19.88 -4.66 -17.25
C TYR A 178 20.59 -5.74 -18.08
N GLU A 179 21.83 -5.41 -18.46
CA GLU A 179 22.84 -6.33 -18.97
C GLU A 179 24.14 -6.11 -18.20
N ALA A 180 24.78 -7.18 -17.74
CA ALA A 180 26.03 -7.15 -17.00
C ALA A 180 26.97 -8.27 -17.43
N ASN A 181 28.25 -8.13 -17.13
CA ASN A 181 29.24 -9.19 -17.37
C ASN A 181 29.27 -10.21 -16.20
N ALA A 182 30.05 -11.28 -16.35
CA ALA A 182 30.21 -12.33 -15.33
C ALA A 182 30.74 -11.84 -13.97
N GLN A 183 31.33 -10.64 -13.89
CA GLN A 183 31.79 -10.03 -12.63
C GLN A 183 30.71 -9.17 -11.96
N GLY A 184 29.50 -9.08 -12.53
CA GLY A 184 28.42 -8.24 -12.00
C GLY A 184 28.50 -6.77 -12.44
N LYS A 185 29.45 -6.39 -13.27
CA LYS A 185 29.56 -5.02 -13.77
C LYS A 185 28.49 -4.77 -14.83
N VAL A 186 27.64 -3.77 -14.61
CA VAL A 186 26.61 -3.35 -15.55
C VAL A 186 27.25 -2.77 -16.82
N GLN A 187 26.78 -3.26 -17.97
CA GLN A 187 27.20 -2.83 -19.31
C GLN A 187 26.08 -2.09 -20.04
N GLY A 188 24.82 -2.37 -19.69
CA GLY A 188 23.66 -1.66 -20.18
C GLY A 188 22.56 -1.67 -19.13
N CYS A 189 21.86 -0.54 -19.00
CA CYS A 189 20.69 -0.46 -18.16
C CYS A 189 19.69 0.53 -18.73
N LEU A 190 18.42 0.14 -18.69
CA LEU A 190 17.28 0.97 -19.05
C LEU A 190 16.26 0.94 -17.92
N VAL A 191 15.99 2.11 -17.36
CA VAL A 191 14.93 2.37 -16.41
C VAL A 191 13.90 3.28 -17.05
N GLN A 192 12.65 2.85 -17.10
CA GLN A 192 11.53 3.64 -17.59
C GLN A 192 10.49 3.80 -16.48
N ILE A 193 10.12 5.04 -16.19
CA ILE A 193 9.06 5.33 -15.22
C ILE A 193 7.72 5.49 -15.92
N TYR A 194 6.65 5.01 -15.30
CA TYR A 194 5.30 5.03 -15.87
C TYR A 194 4.22 5.04 -14.77
N PRO A 195 2.95 5.35 -15.12
CA PRO A 195 1.88 5.47 -14.14
C PRO A 195 1.62 4.19 -13.35
N HIS A 196 1.34 4.35 -12.05
CA HIS A 196 0.88 3.24 -11.23
C HIS A 196 -0.62 2.96 -11.51
N PRO A 197 -1.05 1.71 -11.73
CA PRO A 197 -2.42 1.41 -12.16
C PRO A 197 -3.50 1.86 -11.16
N ASN A 198 -3.19 1.88 -9.85
CA ASN A 198 -4.12 2.35 -8.82
C ASN A 198 -4.08 3.86 -8.59
N ARG A 199 -3.09 4.56 -9.16
CA ARG A 199 -2.81 5.99 -8.96
C ARG A 199 -2.32 6.64 -10.26
N PRO A 200 -3.03 6.48 -11.40
CA PRO A 200 -2.55 6.96 -12.69
C PRO A 200 -2.45 8.48 -12.74
N ASP A 201 -3.36 9.19 -12.06
CA ASP A 201 -3.44 10.65 -12.08
C ASP A 201 -2.41 11.34 -11.17
N ASP A 202 -1.79 10.59 -10.25
CA ASP A 202 -0.71 11.08 -9.38
C ASP A 202 0.68 10.88 -10.02
N PHE A 203 0.73 10.28 -11.21
CA PHE A 203 1.96 10.14 -11.96
C PHE A 203 2.28 11.43 -12.70
N ARG A 204 3.50 11.91 -12.48
CA ARG A 204 4.14 12.94 -13.28
C ARG A 204 5.39 12.37 -13.93
N LEU A 205 5.53 12.57 -15.24
CA LEU A 205 6.75 12.24 -15.95
C LEU A 205 7.86 13.20 -15.49
N ASP A 206 8.83 12.65 -14.76
CA ASP A 206 10.00 13.37 -14.27
C ASP A 206 11.26 12.86 -14.97
N GLY A 207 11.72 13.62 -15.97
CA GLY A 207 12.93 13.30 -16.72
C GLY A 207 14.21 13.34 -15.86
N LYS A 208 14.23 14.13 -14.79
CA LYS A 208 15.37 14.18 -13.86
C LYS A 208 15.43 12.92 -13.02
N LEU A 209 14.30 12.52 -12.42
CA LEU A 209 14.21 11.26 -11.69
C LEU A 209 14.61 10.09 -12.60
N GLN A 210 14.05 10.01 -13.81
CA GLN A 210 14.38 8.95 -14.76
C GLN A 210 15.89 8.91 -15.11
N ALA A 211 16.51 10.06 -15.37
CA ALA A 211 17.94 10.12 -15.66
C ALA A 211 18.79 9.67 -14.46
N GLU A 212 18.42 10.07 -13.25
CA GLU A 212 19.13 9.71 -12.03
C GLU A 212 19.03 8.20 -11.72
N VAL A 213 17.84 7.59 -11.82
CA VAL A 213 17.70 6.15 -11.60
C VAL A 213 18.39 5.32 -12.69
N ASN A 214 18.43 5.81 -13.93
CA ASN A 214 19.23 5.20 -15.00
C ASN A 214 20.73 5.25 -14.68
N SER A 215 21.22 6.41 -14.24
CA SER A 215 22.61 6.61 -13.85
C SER A 215 23.02 5.68 -12.70
N ARG A 216 22.17 5.59 -11.66
CA ARG A 216 22.39 4.68 -10.53
C ARG A 216 22.40 3.22 -10.95
N CYS A 217 21.49 2.84 -11.85
CA CYS A 217 21.49 1.48 -12.37
C CYS A 217 22.78 1.13 -13.11
N MET A 218 23.27 2.02 -13.97
CA MET A 218 24.55 1.84 -14.67
C MET A 218 25.74 1.72 -13.71
N ALA A 219 25.64 2.29 -12.51
CA ALA A 219 26.67 2.24 -11.48
C ALA A 219 26.54 1.05 -10.51
N LEU A 220 25.52 0.19 -10.66
CA LEU A 220 25.34 -0.96 -9.77
C LEU A 220 26.45 -2.00 -9.92
N ASP A 221 26.75 -2.65 -8.82
CA ASP A 221 27.48 -3.91 -8.79
C ASP A 221 26.49 -5.05 -8.54
N LEU A 222 26.19 -5.80 -9.61
CA LEU A 222 25.25 -6.92 -9.56
C LEU A 222 25.88 -8.21 -9.02
N SER A 223 27.16 -8.23 -8.65
CA SER A 223 27.75 -9.41 -8.00
C SER A 223 27.06 -9.75 -6.66
N THR A 224 26.46 -8.74 -6.04
CA THR A 224 25.65 -8.85 -4.80
C THR A 224 24.16 -9.03 -5.04
N LEU A 225 23.71 -9.03 -6.31
CA LEU A 225 22.30 -9.23 -6.64
C LEU A 225 21.90 -10.67 -6.26
N PRO A 226 20.81 -10.88 -5.50
CA PRO A 226 20.37 -12.22 -5.12
C PRO A 226 20.14 -13.13 -6.34
N GLY A 227 20.85 -14.26 -6.35
CA GLY A 227 20.83 -15.22 -7.45
C GLY A 227 21.42 -14.69 -8.76
N PHE A 228 22.37 -13.76 -8.69
CA PHE A 228 23.13 -13.33 -9.85
C PHE A 228 23.86 -14.51 -10.51
N SER A 229 23.68 -14.65 -11.82
CA SER A 229 24.39 -15.63 -12.63
C SER A 229 24.52 -15.09 -14.05
N ALA A 230 25.70 -15.25 -14.65
CA ALA A 230 25.90 -15.03 -16.08
C ALA A 230 25.65 -16.31 -16.87
N ASP A 231 25.25 -16.16 -18.12
CA ASP A 231 25.11 -17.25 -19.08
C ASP A 231 26.48 -17.79 -19.55
N GLU A 232 26.44 -18.76 -20.47
CA GLU A 232 27.64 -19.40 -21.03
C GLU A 232 28.57 -18.43 -21.79
N HIS A 233 28.05 -17.27 -22.21
CA HIS A 233 28.81 -16.21 -22.87
C HIS A 233 29.35 -15.18 -21.88
N GLY A 234 29.15 -15.38 -20.58
CA GLY A 234 29.55 -14.45 -19.53
C GLY A 234 28.66 -13.20 -19.46
N GLN A 235 27.44 -13.26 -19.99
CA GLN A 235 26.46 -12.18 -19.94
C GLN A 235 25.32 -12.50 -18.98
N ALA A 236 24.98 -11.57 -18.08
CA ALA A 236 23.80 -11.63 -17.24
C ALA A 236 22.79 -10.61 -17.74
N LYS A 237 21.54 -11.02 -17.94
CA LYS A 237 20.43 -10.12 -18.28
C LYS A 237 19.28 -10.33 -17.31
N GLY A 238 18.51 -9.28 -17.07
CA GLY A 238 17.34 -9.42 -16.22
C GLY A 238 16.40 -8.25 -16.30
N TYR A 239 15.30 -8.43 -15.58
CA TYR A 239 14.19 -7.51 -15.54
C TYR A 239 13.64 -7.40 -14.12
N SER A 240 13.29 -6.19 -13.70
CA SER A 240 12.57 -5.98 -12.46
C SER A 240 11.53 -4.87 -12.58
N GLU A 241 10.57 -4.93 -11.68
CA GLU A 241 9.44 -4.03 -11.61
C GLU A 241 9.34 -3.46 -10.21
N LEU A 242 9.42 -2.13 -10.14
CA LEU A 242 9.55 -1.38 -8.91
C LEU A 242 8.39 -0.40 -8.79
N GLU A 243 7.97 -0.15 -7.55
CA GLU A 243 6.97 0.88 -7.24
C GLU A 243 7.63 1.98 -6.42
N TYR A 244 7.29 3.23 -6.72
CA TYR A 244 7.75 4.38 -5.95
C TYR A 244 6.59 5.33 -5.63
N ALA A 245 6.68 5.95 -4.46
CA ALA A 245 5.78 6.97 -3.98
C ALA A 245 6.51 7.82 -2.93
N PRO A 246 6.07 9.07 -2.68
CA PRO A 246 6.76 9.97 -1.75
C PRO A 246 6.94 9.42 -0.33
N TRP A 247 6.01 8.57 0.13
CA TRP A 247 6.08 7.93 1.46
C TRP A 247 6.85 6.60 1.48
N LYS A 248 7.17 6.03 0.32
CA LYS A 248 7.98 4.81 0.24
C LYS A 248 9.47 5.14 0.33
N VAL A 249 9.90 6.28 -0.22
CA VAL A 249 11.29 6.74 -0.20
C VAL A 249 11.62 7.50 1.08
N GLY A 250 12.90 7.58 1.44
CA GLY A 250 13.39 8.44 2.53
C GLY A 250 13.01 8.03 3.96
N ARG A 251 12.34 6.88 4.15
CA ARG A 251 12.06 6.34 5.49
C ARG A 251 13.09 5.28 5.86
N LEU A 252 13.94 5.60 6.83
CA LEU A 252 14.87 4.70 7.53
C LEU A 252 14.13 3.78 8.50
#